data_AF-A0A3M2VYH5-F1
#
_entry.id   AF-A0A3M2VYH5-F1
#
_cell.length_a   1.000
_cell.length_b   1.000
_cell.length_c   1.000
_cell.angle_alpha   90.00
_cell.angle_beta   90.00
_cell.angle_gamma   90.00
#
_symmetry.space_group_name_H-M   'P 1'
#
loop_
_entity.id
_entity.type
_entity.pdbx_description
1 polymer ?
#
loop_
_entity_poly.entity_id
_entity_poly.type
_entity_poly.pdbx_seq_one_letter_code
_entity_poly.pdbx_strand_id
1 'polypeptide(L)'
;MTMVDERTRSVVQAGEFLAEIVKDTALPDFIRNEAKRLLRHYPSAHEVWLAGRLELLRQNEILQLSTTPVPLPAVLLTWPLCEPFFCDSQDKM
;
A
#
# COMPACT_ATOMS: atom_id res chain seq x y z
N MET A 1 12.63 10.80 7.20
CA MET A 1 11.91 10.09 6.13
C MET A 1 11.00 9.09 6.80
N THR A 2 9.75 8.98 6.36
CA THR A 2 8.80 7.97 6.84
C THR A 2 9.12 6.65 6.17
N MET A 3 9.39 5.61 6.94
CA MET A 3 9.73 4.29 6.41
C MET A 3 8.54 3.68 5.65
N VAL A 4 8.80 2.75 4.73
CA VAL A 4 7.74 2.09 3.94
C VAL A 4 6.72 1.39 4.85
N ASP A 5 7.17 0.73 5.91
CA ASP A 5 6.31 0.05 6.88
C ASP A 5 5.43 1.06 7.64
N GLU A 6 5.99 2.19 8.06
CA GLU A 6 5.25 3.27 8.71
C GLU A 6 4.17 3.83 7.78
N ARG A 7 4.49 4.06 6.50
CA ARG A 7 3.52 4.52 5.49
C ARG A 7 2.42 3.49 5.24
N THR A 8 2.79 2.24 5.05
CA THR A 8 1.84 1.15 4.79
C THR A 8 0.86 1.02 5.95
N ARG A 9 1.37 1.00 7.19
CA ARG A 9 0.55 0.97 8.39
C ARG A 9 -0.35 2.19 8.52
N SER A 10 0.17 3.39 8.23
CA SER A 10 -0.62 4.62 8.32
C SER A 10 -1.82 4.62 7.36
N VAL A 11 -1.65 4.10 6.14
CA VAL A 11 -2.74 3.96 5.17
C VAL A 11 -3.77 2.95 5.67
N VAL A 12 -3.34 1.78 6.14
CA VAL A 12 -4.26 0.77 6.69
C VAL A 12 -5.05 1.34 7.87
N GLN A 13 -4.37 1.97 8.83
CA GLN A 13 -4.97 2.55 10.04
C GLN A 13 -5.94 3.69 9.71
N ALA A 14 -5.65 4.51 8.70
CA ALA A 14 -6.59 5.54 8.28
C ALA A 14 -7.89 4.95 7.74
N GLY A 15 -7.84 3.82 7.01
CA GLY A 15 -9.03 3.09 6.59
C GLY A 15 -9.83 2.53 7.77
N GLU A 16 -9.16 1.96 8.77
CA GLU A 16 -9.78 1.46 10.00
C GLU A 16 -10.45 2.59 10.79
N PHE A 17 -9.76 3.72 10.94
CA PHE A 17 -10.28 4.90 11.62
C PHE A 17 -11.53 5.48 10.92
N LEU A 18 -11.54 5.52 9.59
CA LEU A 18 -12.74 5.91 8.84
C LEU A 18 -13.91 4.95 9.11
N ALA A 19 -13.65 3.64 9.21
CA ALA A 19 -14.67 2.66 9.55
C ALA A 19 -15.19 2.80 10.99
N GLU A 20 -14.36 3.25 11.93
CA GLU A 20 -14.77 3.59 13.29
C GLU A 20 -15.67 4.84 13.30
N ILE A 21 -15.29 5.91 12.60
CA ILE A 21 -16.10 7.13 12.48
C ILE A 21 -17.50 6.84 11.93
N VAL A 22 -17.61 5.96 10.93
CA VAL A 22 -18.91 5.60 10.34
C VAL A 22 -19.85 4.94 11.36
N LYS A 23 -19.31 4.23 12.35
CA LYS A 23 -20.07 3.48 13.36
C LYS A 23 -20.34 4.28 14.64
N ASP A 24 -19.61 5.37 14.87
CA ASP A 24 -19.72 6.16 16.09
C ASP A 24 -20.99 7.03 16.10
N THR A 25 -22.01 6.59 16.85
CA THR A 25 -23.29 7.31 16.98
C THR A 25 -23.21 8.61 17.76
N ALA A 26 -22.09 8.89 18.45
CA ALA A 26 -21.89 10.16 19.14
C ALA A 26 -21.49 11.29 18.17
N LEU A 27 -21.00 10.95 16.96
CA LEU A 27 -20.62 11.93 15.95
C LEU A 27 -21.82 12.42 15.13
N PRO A 28 -21.84 13.69 14.69
CA PRO A 28 -22.87 14.21 13.81
C PRO A 28 -23.00 13.44 12.48
N ASP A 29 -24.21 13.36 11.94
CA ASP A 29 -24.52 12.63 10.70
C ASP A 29 -23.64 13.04 9.52
N PHE A 30 -23.36 14.34 9.36
CA PHE A 30 -22.54 14.83 8.25
C PHE A 30 -21.10 14.31 8.29
N ILE A 31 -20.52 14.12 9.49
CA ILE A 31 -19.18 13.55 9.66
C ILE A 31 -19.19 12.06 9.28
N ARG A 32 -20.16 11.30 9.78
CA ARG A 32 -20.28 9.87 9.48
C ARG A 32 -20.53 9.62 7.99
N ASN A 33 -21.35 10.46 7.36
CA ASN A 33 -21.62 10.39 5.93
C ASN A 33 -20.39 10.70 5.08
N GLU A 34 -19.56 11.67 5.48
CA GLU A 34 -18.31 11.96 4.78
C GLU A 34 -17.29 10.84 4.95
N ALA A 35 -17.12 10.29 6.15
CA ALA A 35 -16.27 9.12 6.38
C ALA A 35 -16.74 7.92 5.53
N LYS A 36 -18.05 7.70 5.44
CA LYS A 36 -18.64 6.64 4.59
C LYS A 36 -18.35 6.87 3.11
N ARG A 37 -18.40 8.13 2.65
CA ARG A 37 -18.07 8.51 1.27
C ARG A 37 -16.60 8.23 0.95
N LEU A 38 -15.69 8.59 1.85
CA LEU A 38 -14.26 8.33 1.71
C LEU A 38 -13.96 6.83 1.73
N LEU A 39 -14.51 6.10 2.71
CA LEU A 39 -14.29 4.66 2.89
C LEU A 39 -14.73 3.84 1.67
N ARG A 40 -15.72 4.32 0.89
CA ARG A 40 -16.19 3.68 -0.35
C ARG A 40 -15.12 3.56 -1.44
N HIS A 41 -14.11 4.42 -1.40
CA HIS A 41 -13.03 4.47 -2.38
C HIS A 41 -11.66 4.29 -1.73
N TYR A 42 -11.63 4.08 -0.42
CA TYR A 42 -10.40 3.86 0.32
C TYR A 42 -9.93 2.41 0.11
N PRO A 43 -8.63 2.17 -0.14
CA PRO A 43 -8.13 0.82 -0.31
C PRO A 43 -8.33 0.01 0.98
N SER A 44 -8.79 -1.22 0.85
CA SER A 44 -8.80 -2.17 1.96
C SER A 44 -7.38 -2.51 2.40
N ALA A 45 -7.21 -2.94 3.65
CA ALA A 45 -5.92 -3.38 4.16
C ALA A 45 -5.28 -4.42 3.23
N HIS A 46 -6.07 -5.41 2.79
CA HIS A 46 -5.63 -6.43 1.85
C HIS A 46 -5.06 -5.87 0.55
N GLU A 47 -5.74 -4.88 -0.06
CA GLU A 47 -5.26 -4.26 -1.31
C GLU A 47 -3.94 -3.51 -1.10
N VAL A 48 -3.78 -2.83 0.04
CA VAL A 48 -2.53 -2.12 0.39
C VAL A 48 -1.36 -3.09 0.51
N TRP A 49 -1.52 -4.16 1.30
CA TRP A 49 -0.48 -5.17 1.49
C TRP A 49 -0.19 -5.94 0.20
N LEU A 50 -1.23 -6.30 -0.57
CA LEU A 50 -1.08 -6.97 -1.86
C LEU A 50 -0.29 -6.11 -2.85
N ALA A 51 -0.54 -4.81 -2.89
CA ALA A 51 0.22 -3.89 -3.73
C ALA A 51 1.72 -3.88 -3.34
N GLY A 52 2.03 -3.87 -2.05
CA GLY A 52 3.41 -3.98 -1.56
C GLY A 52 4.08 -5.32 -1.93
N ARG A 53 3.35 -6.43 -1.80
CA ARG A 53 3.83 -7.77 -2.17
C ARG A 53 4.10 -7.89 -3.68
N LEU A 54 3.17 -7.42 -4.51
CA LEU A 54 3.32 -7.45 -5.97
C LEU A 54 4.49 -6.58 -6.43
N GLU A 55 4.71 -5.44 -5.79
CA GLU A 55 5.86 -4.58 -6.07
C GLU A 55 7.18 -5.29 -5.76
N LEU A 56 7.28 -5.91 -4.59
CA LEU A 56 8.46 -6.69 -4.19
C LEU A 56 8.75 -7.84 -5.19
N LEU A 57 7.72 -8.56 -5.61
CA LEU A 57 7.85 -9.63 -6.60
C LEU A 57 8.37 -9.11 -7.95
N ARG A 58 7.80 -8.01 -8.45
CA ARG A 58 8.25 -7.37 -9.70
C ARG A 58 9.71 -6.91 -9.61
N GLN A 59 10.10 -6.27 -8.50
CA GLN A 59 11.48 -5.84 -8.29
C GLN A 59 12.45 -7.03 -8.31
N ASN A 60 12.08 -8.14 -7.64
CA ASN A 60 12.89 -9.36 -7.64
C ASN A 60 13.02 -9.99 -9.04
N GLU A 61 11.93 -10.07 -9.80
CA GLU A 61 11.97 -10.59 -11.18
C GLU A 61 12.85 -9.74 -12.08
N ILE A 62 12.74 -8.41 -11.99
CA ILE A 62 13.56 -7.49 -12.78
C ILE A 62 15.04 -7.57 -12.40
N LEU A 63 15.37 -7.70 -11.11
CA LEU A 63 16.75 -7.91 -10.65
C LEU A 63 17.33 -9.18 -11.27
N GLN A 64 16.58 -10.28 -11.30
CA GLN A 64 17.04 -11.52 -11.94
C GLN A 64 17.27 -11.30 -13.44
N LEU A 65 16.36 -10.62 -14.13
CA LEU A 65 16.52 -10.30 -15.56
C LEU A 65 17.73 -9.42 -15.86
N SER A 66 18.09 -8.49 -14.97
CA SER A 66 19.27 -7.63 -15.14
C SER A 66 20.61 -8.38 -15.16
N THR A 67 20.63 -9.63 -14.68
CA THR A 67 21.81 -10.52 -14.76
C THR A 67 21.87 -11.31 -16.07
N THR A 68 20.81 -11.27 -16.87
CA THR A 68 20.74 -11.94 -18.17
C THR A 68 21.29 -11.04 -19.28
N PRO A 69 21.82 -11.60 -20.38
CA PRO A 69 22.36 -10.79 -21.49
C PRO A 69 21.29 -10.07 -22.32
N VAL A 70 20.02 -10.10 -21.91
CA VAL A 70 18.92 -9.40 -22.60
C VAL A 70 18.98 -7.91 -22.25
N PRO A 71 19.04 -7.00 -23.25
CA PRO A 71 19.04 -5.57 -22.98
C PRO A 71 17.68 -5.15 -22.42
N LEU A 72 17.66 -4.66 -21.19
CA LEU A 72 16.47 -4.11 -20.53
C LEU A 72 16.37 -2.59 -20.78
N PRO A 73 15.16 -2.05 -21.03
CA PRO A 73 14.92 -0.62 -21.00
C PRO A 73 15.41 0.01 -19.70
N ALA A 74 15.99 1.21 -19.79
CA ALA A 74 16.57 1.90 -18.63
C ALA A 74 15.61 2.05 -17.45
N VAL A 75 14.32 2.29 -17.73
CA VAL A 75 13.27 2.39 -16.71
C VAL A 75 13.14 1.12 -15.86
N LEU A 76 13.32 -0.06 -16.46
CA LEU A 76 13.28 -1.33 -15.74
C LEU A 76 14.55 -1.53 -14.93
N LEU A 77 15.72 -1.14 -15.44
CA LEU A 77 16.98 -1.25 -14.68
C LEU A 77 16.98 -0.42 -13.40
N THR A 78 16.33 0.75 -13.42
CA THR A 78 16.24 1.62 -12.24
C THR A 78 15.12 1.24 -11.28
N TRP A 79 14.12 0.48 -11.74
CA TRP A 79 12.91 0.18 -10.98
C TRP A 79 13.19 -0.52 -9.63
N PRO A 80 14.08 -1.55 -9.54
CA PRO A 80 14.40 -2.20 -8.26
C PRO A 80 15.14 -1.32 -7.26
N LEU A 81 15.70 -0.18 -7.71
CA LEU A 81 16.39 0.77 -6.84
C LEU A 81 15.41 1.75 -6.20
N CYS A 82 14.16 1.79 -6.66
CA CYS A 82 13.12 2.65 -6.12
C CYS A 82 12.55 2.05 -4.83
N GLU A 83 12.46 2.86 -3.78
CA GLU A 83 11.77 2.49 -2.56
C GLU A 83 10.27 2.25 -2.88
N PRO A 84 9.71 1.07 -2.55
CA PRO A 84 8.32 0.77 -2.83
C PRO A 84 7.38 1.65 -2.00
N PHE A 85 6.19 1.93 -2.52
CA PHE A 85 5.22 2.77 -1.82
C PHE A 85 4.58 2.06 -0.63
N PHE A 86 4.40 0.73 -0.75
CA PHE A 86 3.89 -0.16 0.30
C PHE A 86 4.81 -1.36 0.48
N CYS A 87 4.79 -1.97 1.66
CA CYS A 87 5.45 -3.24 1.92
C CYS A 87 4.42 -4.39 1.99
N ASP A 88 4.90 -5.64 1.93
CA ASP A 88 4.09 -6.81 2.26
C ASP A 88 3.68 -6.79 3.75
N SER A 89 2.58 -7.45 4.09
CA SER A 89 2.16 -7.59 5.49
C SER A 89 3.21 -8.35 6.28
N GLN A 90 3.58 -7.84 7.46
CA GLN A 90 4.49 -8.48 8.41
C GLN A 90 3.91 -9.77 9.04
N ASP A 91 2.76 -10.28 8.58
CA ASP A 91 2.19 -11.55 9.01
C ASP A 91 2.97 -12.74 8.41
N LYS A 92 4.22 -12.88 8.86
CA LYS A 92 4.81 -14.18 9.08
C LYS A 92 4.57 -14.54 10.55
N MET A 93 3.39 -15.11 10.82
CA MET A 93 3.25 -16.09 11.89
C MET A 93 4.09 -17.33 11.56
#